data_AF-A0A848NYT8-F1
#
_entry.id   AF-A0A848NYT8-F1
#
_cell.length_a   1.000
_cell.length_b   1.000
_cell.length_c   1.000
_cell.angle_alpha   90.00
_cell.angle_beta   90.00
_cell.angle_gamma   90.00
#
_symmetry.space_group_name_H-M   'P 1'
#
loop_
_entity.id
_entity.type
_entity.pdbx_description
1 polymer ?
#
loop_
_entity_poly.entity_id
_entity_poly.type
_entity_poly.pdbx_seq_one_letter_code
_entity_poly.pdbx_strand_id
1 'polypeptide(L)'
;MSDFLNYTAGLHALEKMGEQGRAIERQSGEIQRQQQALQGAKRAVGLAEAGEEYERKRANEYKALLSKPFAEIAAKDGRFKENYEKQQELLAAWIVSQRAFKEVAMKYGQAMGKSSEEVLSEFQAAKETVLNDQSNFGNTVDETEKKAYKRYLDKEQG
;
A
#
# COMPACT_ATOMS: atom_id res chain seq x y z
N MET A 1 -1.88 88.41 27.34
CA MET A 1 -2.45 87.47 26.34
C MET A 1 -1.42 86.53 25.72
N SER A 2 -0.15 86.93 25.54
CA SER A 2 0.91 86.07 24.94
C SER A 2 1.25 84.82 25.76
N ASP A 3 1.32 84.92 27.08
CA ASP A 3 1.79 83.81 27.92
C ASP A 3 0.78 82.65 28.01
N PHE A 4 -0.51 82.97 27.93
CA PHE A 4 -1.58 81.96 27.87
C PHE A 4 -1.55 81.17 26.56
N LEU A 5 -1.30 81.83 25.43
CA LEU A 5 -1.20 81.19 24.12
C LEU A 5 0.04 80.28 24.00
N ASN A 6 1.16 80.70 24.60
CA ASN A 6 2.38 79.88 24.64
C ASN A 6 2.22 78.66 25.55
N TYR A 7 1.53 78.80 26.68
CA TYR A 7 1.21 77.71 27.59
C TYR A 7 0.26 76.68 26.95
N THR A 8 -0.80 77.12 26.28
CA THR A 8 -1.74 76.22 25.59
C THR A 8 -1.10 75.52 24.40
N ALA A 9 -0.24 76.21 23.64
CA ALA A 9 0.54 75.60 22.57
C ALA A 9 1.52 74.52 23.09
N GLY A 10 2.18 74.78 24.23
CA GLY A 10 3.06 73.80 24.89
C GLY A 10 2.32 72.56 25.39
N LEU A 11 1.14 72.74 26.01
CA LEU A 11 0.27 71.65 26.44
C LEU A 11 -0.22 70.79 25.27
N HIS A 12 -0.67 71.42 24.18
CA HIS A 12 -1.14 70.71 22.98
C HIS A 12 -0.01 69.94 22.29
N ALA A 13 1.23 70.46 22.33
CA ALA A 13 2.39 69.74 21.83
C ALA A 13 2.72 68.50 22.68
N LEU A 14 2.65 68.61 24.00
CA LEU A 14 2.85 67.50 24.93
C LEU A 14 1.76 66.42 24.80
N GLU A 15 0.49 66.84 24.64
CA GLU A 15 -0.64 65.92 24.40
C GLU A 15 -0.44 65.13 23.11
N LYS A 16 -0.10 65.82 22.01
CA LYS A 16 0.19 65.20 20.71
C LYS A 16 1.38 64.24 20.77
N MET A 17 2.45 64.59 21.50
CA MET A 17 3.58 63.68 21.71
C MET A 17 3.19 62.45 22.55
N GLY A 18 2.36 62.62 23.59
CA GLY A 18 1.84 61.51 24.39
C GLY A 18 0.89 60.59 23.60
N GLU A 19 0.08 61.14 22.69
CA GLU A 19 -0.73 60.35 21.75
C GLU A 19 0.14 59.57 20.75
N GLN A 20 1.20 60.18 20.22
CA GLN A 20 2.15 59.51 19.33
C GLN A 20 2.90 58.38 20.05
N GLY A 21 3.35 58.58 21.29
CA GLY A 21 3.98 57.53 22.09
C GLY A 21 3.05 56.33 22.31
N ARG A 22 1.80 56.58 22.71
CA ARG A 22 0.77 55.54 22.86
C ARG A 22 0.42 54.83 21.54
N ALA A 23 0.52 55.52 20.40
CA ALA A 23 0.33 54.90 19.09
C ALA A 23 1.50 53.99 18.72
N ILE A 24 2.74 54.42 18.99
CA ILE A 24 3.97 53.64 18.73
C ILE A 24 4.00 52.38 19.60
N GLU A 25 3.62 52.47 20.88
CA GLU A 25 3.55 51.31 21.78
C GLU A 25 2.53 50.27 21.31
N ARG A 26 1.34 50.72 20.88
CA ARG A 26 0.31 49.84 20.30
C ARG A 26 0.82 49.15 19.04
N GLN A 27 1.44 49.90 18.13
CA GLN A 27 2.00 49.37 16.89
C GLN A 27 3.13 48.37 17.17
N SER A 28 4.02 48.66 18.12
CA SER A 28 5.10 47.76 18.52
C SER A 28 4.56 46.46 19.12
N GLY A 29 3.52 46.54 19.96
CA GLY A 29 2.84 45.37 20.52
C GLY A 29 2.08 44.54 19.48
N GLU A 30 1.53 45.16 18.44
CA GLU A 30 0.93 44.46 17.30
C GLU A 30 1.98 43.76 16.44
N ILE A 31 3.10 44.42 16.13
CA ILE A 31 4.22 43.83 15.39
C ILE A 31 4.76 42.61 16.14
N GLN A 32 4.92 42.70 17.46
CA GLN A 32 5.41 41.58 18.27
C GLN A 32 4.43 40.39 18.26
N ARG A 33 3.11 40.66 18.37
CA ARG A 33 2.08 39.62 18.25
C ARG A 33 2.05 38.97 16.87
N GLN A 34 2.17 39.77 15.81
CA GLN A 34 2.25 39.26 14.43
C GLN A 34 3.51 38.41 14.22
N GLN A 35 4.66 38.82 14.75
CA GLN A 35 5.90 38.04 14.67
C GLN A 35 5.77 36.69 15.40
N GLN A 36 5.16 36.67 16.58
CA GLN A 36 4.89 35.43 17.31
C GLN A 36 3.92 34.52 16.55
N ALA A 37 2.84 35.07 16.00
CA ALA A 37 1.88 34.33 15.18
C ALA A 37 2.53 33.75 13.92
N LEU A 38 3.38 34.53 13.23
CA LEU A 38 4.15 34.09 12.07
C LEU A 38 5.13 32.96 12.43
N GLN A 39 5.81 33.04 13.57
CA GLN A 39 6.68 31.96 14.04
C GLN A 39 5.89 30.69 14.36
N GLY A 40 4.74 30.81 15.02
CA GLY A 40 3.82 29.70 15.27
C GLY A 40 3.33 29.04 13.98
N ALA A 41 2.88 29.84 13.01
CA ALA A 41 2.44 29.37 11.71
C ALA A 41 3.57 28.66 10.94
N LYS A 42 4.78 29.22 10.93
CA LYS A 42 5.95 28.57 10.29
C LYS A 42 6.28 27.22 10.91
N ARG A 43 6.20 27.09 12.24
CA ARG A 43 6.40 25.80 12.92
C ARG A 43 5.30 24.81 12.58
N ALA A 44 4.05 25.24 12.55
CA ALA A 44 2.92 24.38 12.19
C ALA A 44 3.03 23.87 10.74
N VAL A 45 3.41 24.74 9.81
CA VAL A 45 3.67 24.37 8.40
C VAL A 45 4.83 23.38 8.32
N GLY A 46 5.97 23.66 8.98
CA GLY A 46 7.11 22.74 8.95
C GLY A 46 6.81 21.37 9.56
N LEU A 47 5.97 21.29 10.60
CA LEU A 47 5.49 20.02 11.15
C LEU A 47 4.55 19.29 10.19
N ALA A 48 3.66 20.00 9.51
CA ALA A 48 2.77 19.42 8.52
C ALA A 48 3.55 18.87 7.32
N GLU A 49 4.51 19.64 6.80
CA GLU A 49 5.39 19.21 5.70
C GLU A 49 6.24 18.00 6.08
N ALA A 50 6.81 17.98 7.29
CA ALA A 50 7.56 16.83 7.79
C ALA A 50 6.67 15.58 7.95
N GLY A 51 5.43 15.76 8.42
CA GLY A 51 4.45 14.68 8.52
C GLY A 51 4.08 14.12 7.15
N GLU A 52 3.80 14.99 6.17
CA GLU A 52 3.51 14.59 4.80
C GLU A 52 4.68 13.84 4.15
N GLU A 53 5.91 14.35 4.34
CA GLU A 53 7.10 13.69 3.81
C GLU A 53 7.32 12.30 4.44
N TYR A 54 7.10 12.18 5.75
CA TYR A 54 7.18 10.91 6.48
C TYR A 54 6.18 9.89 5.93
N GLU A 55 4.91 10.28 5.80
CA GLU A 55 3.86 9.39 5.27
C GLU A 55 4.12 9.00 3.81
N ARG A 56 4.59 9.95 2.99
CA ARG A 56 4.97 9.67 1.60
C ARG A 56 6.12 8.68 1.50
N LYS A 57 7.17 8.85 2.33
CA LYS A 57 8.31 7.92 2.39
C LYS A 57 7.84 6.52 2.78
N ARG A 58 7.05 6.42 3.85
CA ARG A 58 6.51 5.15 4.33
C ARG A 58 5.62 4.47 3.28
N ALA A 59 4.77 5.24 2.59
CA ALA A 59 3.95 4.72 1.51
C ALA A 59 4.79 4.18 0.34
N ASN A 60 5.87 4.87 -0.02
CA ASN A 60 6.78 4.41 -1.07
C ASN A 60 7.55 3.15 -0.67
N GLU A 61 8.00 3.05 0.60
CA GLU A 61 8.65 1.85 1.13
C GLU A 61 7.72 0.63 1.08
N TYR A 62 6.45 0.80 1.50
CA TYR A 62 5.47 -0.28 1.39
C TYR A 62 5.19 -0.68 -0.06
N LYS A 63 5.04 0.28 -0.98
CA LYS A 63 4.86 -0.02 -2.41
C LYS A 63 6.05 -0.82 -2.96
N ALA A 64 7.27 -0.42 -2.62
CA ALA A 64 8.49 -1.12 -3.04
C ALA A 64 8.62 -2.51 -2.42
N LEU A 65 8.12 -2.71 -1.20
CA LEU A 65 8.06 -4.02 -0.57
C LEU A 65 7.03 -4.92 -1.28
N LEU A 66 5.81 -4.43 -1.51
CA LEU A 66 4.72 -5.19 -2.13
C LEU A 66 4.96 -5.56 -3.60
N SER A 67 5.91 -4.90 -4.28
CA SER A 67 6.32 -5.27 -5.63
C SER A 67 7.35 -6.40 -5.70
N LYS A 68 7.83 -6.91 -4.56
CA LYS A 68 8.85 -7.97 -4.52
C LYS A 68 8.24 -9.37 -4.59
N PRO A 69 9.03 -10.40 -4.95
CA PRO A 69 8.63 -11.79 -4.81
C PRO A 69 8.15 -12.11 -3.38
N PHE A 70 7.14 -12.98 -3.24
CA PHE A 70 6.54 -13.29 -1.94
C PHE A 70 7.55 -13.80 -0.90
N ALA A 71 8.54 -14.58 -1.31
CA ALA A 71 9.62 -15.02 -0.44
C ALA A 71 10.42 -13.84 0.16
N GLU A 72 10.68 -12.79 -0.63
CA GLU A 72 11.37 -11.59 -0.17
C GLU A 72 10.50 -10.73 0.76
N ILE A 73 9.18 -10.70 0.54
CA ILE A 73 8.24 -10.02 1.43
C ILE A 73 8.16 -10.74 2.78
N ALA A 74 8.05 -12.07 2.75
CA ALA A 74 8.01 -12.93 3.92
C ALA A 74 9.29 -12.83 4.78
N ALA A 75 10.45 -12.59 4.16
CA ALA A 75 11.68 -12.34 4.90
C ALA A 75 11.67 -11.04 5.73
N LYS A 76 10.77 -10.09 5.42
CA LYS A 76 10.73 -8.75 6.03
C LYS A 76 9.52 -8.50 6.94
N ASP A 77 8.40 -9.20 6.72
CA ASP A 77 7.20 -9.07 7.56
C ASP A 77 6.77 -10.44 8.10
N GLY A 78 6.86 -10.62 9.43
CA GLY A 78 6.54 -11.89 10.08
C GLY A 78 5.07 -12.32 9.95
N ARG A 79 4.12 -11.37 9.87
CA ARG A 79 2.70 -11.72 9.68
C ARG A 79 2.44 -12.15 8.25
N PHE A 80 3.10 -11.52 7.28
CA PHE A 80 3.07 -11.98 5.90
C PHE A 80 3.71 -13.37 5.77
N LYS A 81 4.83 -13.60 6.47
CA LYS A 81 5.54 -14.89 6.48
C LYS A 81 4.62 -16.05 6.87
N GLU A 82 3.86 -15.92 7.95
CA GLU A 82 2.94 -16.98 8.39
C GLU A 82 1.91 -17.35 7.31
N ASN A 83 1.33 -16.36 6.63
CA ASN A 83 0.39 -16.60 5.54
C ASN A 83 1.07 -17.22 4.32
N TYR A 84 2.27 -16.75 3.98
CA TYR A 84 3.07 -17.29 2.90
C TYR A 84 3.45 -18.76 3.16
N GLU A 85 3.90 -19.10 4.35
CA GLU A 85 4.27 -20.47 4.74
C GLU A 85 3.06 -21.41 4.68
N LYS A 86 1.89 -21.00 5.18
CA LYS A 86 0.64 -21.77 5.04
C LYS A 86 0.28 -22.02 3.57
N GLN A 87 0.47 -21.04 2.69
CA GLN A 87 0.26 -21.24 1.26
C GLN A 87 1.28 -22.23 0.67
N GLN A 88 2.55 -22.17 1.08
CA GLN A 88 3.56 -23.15 0.65
C GLN A 88 3.24 -24.57 1.12
N GLU A 89 2.75 -24.73 2.35
CA GLU A 89 2.31 -26.03 2.88
C GLU A 89 1.15 -26.61 2.07
N LEU A 90 0.13 -25.79 1.74
CA LEU A 90 -0.99 -26.20 0.90
C LEU A 90 -0.54 -26.61 -0.51
N LEU A 91 0.37 -25.83 -1.12
CA LEU A 91 0.95 -26.16 -2.43
C LEU A 91 1.75 -27.47 -2.38
N ALA A 92 2.53 -27.68 -1.32
CA ALA A 92 3.29 -28.92 -1.13
C ALA A 92 2.35 -30.12 -0.99
N ALA A 93 1.29 -30.01 -0.20
CA ALA A 93 0.27 -31.04 -0.05
C ALA A 93 -0.42 -31.36 -1.38
N TRP A 94 -0.75 -30.33 -2.17
CA TRP A 94 -1.34 -30.51 -3.50
C TRP A 94 -0.38 -31.21 -4.48
N ILE A 95 0.90 -30.81 -4.52
CA ILE A 95 1.92 -31.45 -5.37
C ILE A 95 2.07 -32.94 -5.02
N VAL A 96 2.13 -33.28 -3.72
CA VAL A 96 2.21 -34.67 -3.27
C VAL A 96 0.96 -35.44 -3.70
N SER A 97 -0.22 -34.84 -3.56
CA SER A 97 -1.48 -35.46 -3.98
C SER A 97 -1.52 -35.73 -5.50
N GLN A 98 -1.11 -34.77 -6.32
CA GLN A 98 -1.02 -34.94 -7.78
C GLN A 98 -0.03 -36.06 -8.17
N ARG A 99 1.11 -36.15 -7.48
CA ARG A 99 2.08 -37.24 -7.70
C ARG A 99 1.52 -38.60 -7.28
N ALA A 100 0.79 -38.66 -6.17
CA ALA A 100 0.13 -39.90 -5.72
C ALA A 100 -0.96 -40.35 -6.71
N PHE A 101 -1.78 -39.44 -7.24
CA PHE A 101 -2.75 -39.78 -8.27
C PHE A 101 -2.09 -40.27 -9.57
N LYS A 102 -0.97 -39.65 -9.97
CA LYS A 102 -0.19 -40.13 -11.13
C LYS A 102 0.32 -41.55 -10.92
N GLU A 103 0.87 -41.84 -9.73
CA GLU A 103 1.34 -43.19 -9.37
C GLU A 103 0.21 -44.22 -9.45
N VAL A 104 -0.97 -43.88 -8.93
CA VAL A 104 -2.16 -44.74 -8.98
C VAL A 104 -2.63 -44.96 -10.43
N ALA A 105 -2.69 -43.90 -11.25
CA ALA A 105 -3.07 -43.99 -12.65
C ALA A 105 -2.12 -44.89 -13.45
N MET A 106 -0.80 -44.79 -13.21
CA MET A 106 0.19 -45.65 -13.86
C MET A 106 0.02 -47.12 -13.47
N LYS A 107 -0.23 -47.41 -12.18
CA LYS A 107 -0.51 -48.78 -11.71
C LYS A 107 -1.74 -49.38 -12.37
N TYR A 108 -2.83 -48.63 -12.46
CA TYR A 108 -4.04 -49.09 -13.14
C TYR A 108 -3.85 -49.24 -14.64
N GLY A 109 -3.17 -48.30 -15.29
CA GLY A 109 -2.83 -48.40 -16.71
C GLY A 109 -2.02 -49.67 -17.00
N GLN A 110 -0.97 -49.93 -16.22
CA GLN A 110 -0.17 -51.14 -16.35
C GLN A 110 -1.00 -52.40 -16.13
N ALA A 111 -1.88 -52.43 -15.12
CA ALA A 111 -2.77 -53.56 -14.87
C ALA A 111 -3.77 -53.81 -16.02
N MET A 112 -4.09 -52.77 -16.80
CA MET A 112 -4.93 -52.83 -18.00
C MET A 112 -4.12 -53.08 -19.29
N GLY A 113 -2.80 -53.28 -19.20
CA GLY A 113 -1.93 -53.48 -20.36
C GLY A 113 -1.60 -52.21 -21.14
N LYS A 114 -1.87 -51.03 -20.60
CA LYS A 114 -1.55 -49.74 -21.23
C LYS A 114 -0.10 -49.35 -20.98
N SER A 115 0.50 -48.71 -21.98
CA SER A 115 1.79 -48.02 -21.87
C SER A 115 1.67 -46.73 -21.06
N SER A 116 2.81 -46.19 -20.63
CA SER A 116 2.84 -44.90 -19.92
C SER A 116 2.39 -43.75 -20.83
N GLU A 117 2.70 -43.83 -22.12
CA GLU A 117 2.33 -42.86 -23.14
C GLU A 117 0.80 -42.82 -23.33
N GLU A 118 0.14 -43.98 -23.38
CA GLU A 118 -1.32 -44.06 -23.46
C GLU A 118 -1.99 -43.45 -22.22
N VAL A 119 -1.49 -43.77 -21.02
CA VAL A 119 -2.00 -43.17 -19.76
C VAL A 119 -1.81 -41.65 -19.75
N LEU A 120 -0.67 -41.14 -20.25
CA LEU A 120 -0.44 -39.70 -20.35
C LEU A 120 -1.36 -39.03 -21.38
N SER A 121 -1.62 -39.68 -22.52
CA SER A 121 -2.56 -39.20 -23.52
C SER A 121 -3.98 -39.09 -22.95
N GLU A 122 -4.44 -40.12 -22.24
CA GLU A 122 -5.74 -40.12 -21.55
C GLU A 122 -5.82 -39.03 -20.47
N PHE A 123 -4.74 -38.79 -19.73
CA PHE A 123 -4.68 -37.69 -18.77
C PHE A 123 -4.85 -36.32 -19.44
N GLN A 124 -4.25 -36.09 -20.62
CA GLN A 124 -4.45 -34.83 -21.35
C GLN A 124 -5.90 -34.69 -21.84
N ALA A 125 -6.50 -35.77 -22.36
CA ALA A 125 -7.91 -35.77 -22.75
C ALA A 125 -8.83 -35.49 -21.53
N ALA A 126 -8.51 -36.05 -20.37
CA ALA A 126 -9.27 -35.82 -19.14
C ALA A 126 -9.21 -34.35 -18.67
N LYS A 127 -8.10 -33.63 -18.91
CA LYS A 127 -8.04 -32.19 -18.64
C LYS A 127 -9.07 -31.41 -19.45
N GLU A 128 -9.18 -31.70 -20.75
CA GLU A 128 -10.20 -31.09 -21.61
C GLU A 128 -11.61 -31.43 -21.13
N THR A 129 -11.85 -32.68 -20.71
CA THR A 129 -13.12 -33.08 -20.10
C THR A 129 -13.46 -32.24 -18.86
N VAL A 130 -12.49 -32.00 -17.96
CA VAL A 130 -12.69 -31.20 -16.75
C VAL A 130 -12.93 -29.73 -17.09
N LEU A 131 -12.16 -29.15 -18.01
CA LEU A 131 -12.28 -27.75 -18.41
C LEU A 131 -13.62 -27.44 -19.10
N ASN A 132 -14.16 -28.42 -19.82
CA ASN A 132 -15.43 -28.31 -20.53
C ASN A 132 -16.65 -28.78 -19.69
N ASP A 133 -16.48 -29.00 -18.38
CA ASP A 133 -17.53 -29.47 -17.46
C ASP A 133 -18.19 -30.81 -17.88
N GLN A 134 -17.44 -31.68 -18.54
CA GLN A 134 -17.90 -32.97 -19.09
C GLN A 134 -17.56 -34.17 -18.20
N SER A 135 -17.11 -33.92 -16.96
CA SER A 135 -16.64 -34.96 -16.06
C SER A 135 -17.78 -35.82 -15.51
N ASN A 136 -17.71 -37.13 -15.78
CA ASN A 136 -18.65 -38.11 -15.21
C ASN A 136 -18.35 -38.48 -13.74
N PHE A 137 -17.22 -38.01 -13.20
CA PHE A 137 -16.73 -38.38 -11.86
C PHE A 137 -16.76 -37.21 -10.88
N GLY A 138 -17.48 -36.13 -11.21
CA GLY A 138 -17.58 -34.94 -10.35
C GLY A 138 -16.32 -34.09 -10.27
N ASN A 139 -15.32 -34.36 -11.13
CA ASN A 139 -14.15 -33.49 -11.26
C ASN A 139 -14.53 -32.25 -12.07
N THR A 140 -14.92 -31.17 -11.39
CA THR A 140 -15.30 -29.89 -12.02
C THR A 140 -14.37 -28.77 -11.56
N VAL A 141 -14.23 -27.74 -12.39
CA VAL A 141 -13.53 -26.51 -12.05
C VAL A 141 -14.46 -25.32 -12.23
N ASP A 142 -14.34 -24.31 -11.39
CA ASP A 142 -15.16 -23.11 -11.51
C ASP A 142 -14.65 -22.14 -12.58
N GLU A 143 -15.45 -21.11 -12.90
CA GLU A 143 -15.07 -20.10 -13.89
C GLU A 143 -13.84 -19.27 -13.52
N THR A 144 -13.55 -19.13 -12.22
CA THR A 144 -12.35 -18.44 -11.74
C THR A 144 -11.11 -19.27 -12.05
N GLU A 145 -11.17 -20.56 -11.79
CA GLU A 145 -10.12 -21.54 -12.04
C GLU A 145 -9.86 -21.68 -13.54
N LYS A 146 -10.90 -21.79 -14.38
CA LYS A 146 -10.77 -21.80 -15.85
C LYS A 146 -10.06 -20.56 -16.37
N LYS A 147 -10.47 -19.37 -15.91
CA LYS A 147 -9.81 -18.10 -16.28
C LYS A 147 -8.36 -18.06 -15.82
N ALA A 148 -8.05 -18.58 -14.64
CA ALA A 148 -6.68 -18.64 -14.13
C ALA A 148 -5.81 -19.59 -14.96
N TYR A 149 -6.33 -20.76 -15.30
CA TYR A 149 -5.63 -21.73 -16.15
C TYR A 149 -5.39 -21.20 -17.56
N LYS A 150 -6.38 -20.50 -18.16
CA LYS A 150 -6.20 -19.83 -19.44
C LYS A 150 -5.05 -18.83 -19.42
N ARG A 151 -4.98 -17.96 -18.40
CA ARG A 151 -3.87 -17.01 -18.24
C ARG A 151 -2.51 -17.70 -18.09
N TYR A 152 -2.48 -18.91 -17.53
CA TYR A 152 -1.25 -19.71 -17.44
C TYR A 152 -0.83 -20.19 -18.83
N LEU A 153 -1.74 -20.76 -19.61
CA LEU A 153 -1.46 -21.22 -20.97
C LEU A 153 -1.01 -20.07 -21.88
N ASP A 154 -1.69 -18.92 -21.80
CA ASP A 154 -1.37 -17.73 -22.61
C ASP A 154 0.06 -17.21 -22.36
N LYS A 155 0.61 -17.43 -21.15
CA LYS A 155 1.97 -17.01 -20.77
C LYS A 155 3.06 -18.02 -21.13
N GLU A 156 2.73 -19.30 -21.19
CA GLU A 156 3.67 -20.36 -21.57
C GLU A 156 3.83 -20.47 -23.10
N GLN A 157 2.88 -19.92 -23.87
CA GLN A 157 2.85 -19.97 -25.33
C GLN A 157 3.30 -18.69 -26.04
N GLY A 158 3.52 -17.59 -25.30
CA GLY A 158 4.00 -16.30 -25.82
C GLY A 158 5.43 -16.02 -25.43
#